data_AF-A0A1Y3KXP8-F1
#
_entry.id   AF-A0A1Y3KXP8-F1
#
_cell.length_a   1.000
_cell.length_b   1.000
_cell.length_c   1.000
_cell.angle_alpha   90.00
_cell.angle_beta   90.00
_cell.angle_gamma   90.00
#
_symmetry.space_group_name_H-M   'P 1'
#
loop_
_entity.id
_entity.type
_entity.pdbx_description
1 polymer ?
#
loop_
_entity_poly.entity_id
_entity_poly.type
_entity_poly.pdbx_seq_one_letter_code
_entity_poly.pdbx_strand_id
1 'polypeptide(L)'
;MTKLTKIRIALTLGAIVGIAPVTLIFIWGLIYLVIAIVYTDKIALPVTIIAISVPSLWGCWKSYAAAMASKPRHPRDWRVIASVIVATFWAFPCSAAMSWDLTILFTFLMPGLTAAIMLAVTECRARRNGQNGKVTAIPD
;
A
#
# COMPACT_ATOMS: atom_id res chain seq x y z
N MET A 1 -19.79 13.44 -21.53
CA MET A 1 -19.24 12.91 -20.26
C MET A 1 -19.84 13.67 -19.08
N THR A 2 -20.49 12.97 -18.15
CA THR A 2 -21.03 13.57 -16.92
C THR A 2 -19.92 14.12 -16.01
N LYS A 3 -20.18 15.23 -15.28
CA LYS A 3 -19.23 15.82 -14.28
C LYS A 3 -18.65 14.76 -13.33
N LEU A 4 -19.48 13.78 -12.96
CA LEU A 4 -19.12 12.64 -12.10
C LEU A 4 -18.02 11.74 -12.70
N THR A 5 -18.04 11.52 -14.01
CA THR A 5 -17.05 10.70 -14.73
C THR A 5 -15.70 11.41 -14.78
N LYS A 6 -15.70 12.74 -14.98
CA LYS A 6 -14.49 13.57 -15.00
C LYS A 6 -13.79 13.58 -13.65
N ILE A 7 -14.55 13.64 -12.56
CA ILE A 7 -14.01 13.58 -11.18
C ILE A 7 -13.44 12.20 -10.88
N ARG A 8 -14.13 11.11 -11.28
CA ARG A 8 -13.60 9.74 -11.12
C ARG A 8 -12.28 9.55 -11.87
N ILE A 9 -12.20 9.99 -13.12
CA ILE A 9 -10.99 9.89 -13.94
C ILE A 9 -9.85 10.69 -13.33
N ALA A 10 -10.11 11.92 -12.87
CA ALA A 10 -9.10 12.75 -12.20
C ALA A 10 -8.61 12.12 -10.89
N LEU A 11 -9.51 11.53 -10.09
CA LEU A 11 -9.13 10.80 -8.88
C LEU A 11 -8.31 9.54 -9.20
N THR A 12 -8.66 8.78 -10.24
CA THR A 12 -7.88 7.60 -10.66
C THR A 12 -6.52 7.98 -11.22
N LEU A 13 -6.40 9.09 -11.94
CA LEU A 13 -5.11 9.60 -12.43
C LEU A 13 -4.24 10.12 -11.29
N GLY A 14 -4.80 10.90 -10.37
CA GLY A 14 -4.09 11.33 -9.16
C GLY A 14 -3.65 10.14 -8.30
N ALA A 15 -4.50 9.11 -8.22
CA ALA A 15 -4.20 7.85 -7.56
C ALA A 15 -3.00 7.13 -8.18
N ILE A 16 -2.96 7.04 -9.51
CA ILE A 16 -1.85 6.43 -10.23
C ILE A 16 -0.58 7.27 -10.03
N VAL A 17 -0.64 8.59 -10.18
CA VAL A 17 0.54 9.47 -10.04
C VAL A 17 1.11 9.47 -8.62
N GLY A 18 0.27 9.30 -7.59
CA GLY A 18 0.73 9.23 -6.19
C GLY A 18 1.37 7.89 -5.81
N ILE A 19 0.85 6.77 -6.33
CA ILE A 19 1.33 5.43 -5.96
C ILE A 19 2.40 4.87 -6.92
N ALA A 20 2.30 5.20 -8.21
CA ALA A 20 3.20 4.70 -9.25
C ALA A 20 4.69 4.93 -8.92
N PRO A 21 5.15 6.14 -8.53
CA PRO A 21 6.56 6.36 -8.22
C PRO A 21 7.03 5.50 -7.04
N VAL A 22 6.20 5.35 -6.00
CA VAL A 22 6.52 4.51 -4.82
C VAL A 22 6.59 3.04 -5.23
N THR A 23 5.66 2.57 -6.06
CA THR A 23 5.68 1.18 -6.56
C THR A 23 6.86 0.92 -7.50
N LEU A 24 7.24 1.88 -8.34
CA LEU A 24 8.39 1.75 -9.25
C LEU A 24 9.70 1.68 -8.46
N ILE A 25 9.87 2.55 -7.46
CA ILE A 25 11.03 2.52 -6.56
C ILE A 25 11.12 1.19 -5.81
N PHE A 26 9.98 0.67 -5.33
CA PHE A 26 9.92 -0.64 -4.67
C PHE A 26 10.26 -1.79 -5.62
N ILE A 27 9.73 -1.80 -6.85
CA ILE A 27 10.07 -2.82 -7.85
C ILE A 27 11.56 -2.77 -8.19
N TRP A 28 12.13 -1.57 -8.32
CA TRP A 28 13.55 -1.40 -8.57
C TRP A 28 14.41 -1.94 -7.42
N GLY A 29 14.07 -1.61 -6.18
CA GLY A 29 14.72 -2.14 -4.98
C GLY A 29 14.60 -3.67 -4.87
N LEU A 30 13.45 -4.23 -5.27
CA LEU A 30 13.22 -5.67 -5.30
C LEU A 30 14.08 -6.39 -6.34
N ILE A 31 14.19 -5.84 -7.55
CA ILE A 31 15.08 -6.39 -8.59
C ILE A 31 16.53 -6.36 -8.11
N TYR A 32 16.98 -5.24 -7.54
CA TYR A 32 18.34 -5.10 -7.01
C TYR A 32 18.63 -6.13 -5.93
N LEU A 33 17.71 -6.29 -4.97
CA LEU A 33 17.85 -7.22 -3.85
C LEU A 33 17.81 -8.69 -4.31
N VAL A 34 16.96 -9.03 -5.28
CA VAL A 34 16.92 -10.36 -5.90
C VAL A 34 18.22 -10.67 -6.62
N ILE A 35 18.74 -9.75 -7.43
CA ILE A 35 20.01 -9.93 -8.14
C ILE A 35 21.15 -10.15 -7.15
N ALA A 36 21.28 -9.29 -6.13
CA ALA A 36 22.34 -9.40 -5.13
C ALA A 36 22.37 -10.76 -4.42
N ILE A 37 21.19 -11.33 -4.12
CA ILE A 37 21.06 -12.62 -3.44
C ILE A 37 21.29 -13.81 -4.40
N VAL A 38 20.88 -13.70 -5.66
CA VAL A 38 21.16 -14.73 -6.68
C VAL A 38 22.67 -14.92 -6.86
N TYR A 39 23.44 -13.82 -6.84
CA TYR A 39 24.91 -13.89 -6.85
C TYR A 39 25.52 -14.54 -5.60
N THR A 40 24.73 -14.79 -4.55
CA THR A 40 25.18 -15.47 -3.31
C THR A 40 24.83 -16.98 -3.29
N ASP A 41 24.44 -17.57 -4.43
CA ASP A 41 24.06 -19.00 -4.61
C ASP A 41 22.88 -19.50 -3.74
N LYS A 42 22.12 -18.59 -3.11
CA LYS A 42 20.96 -18.92 -2.28
C LYS A 42 19.65 -18.70 -3.02
N ILE A 43 19.38 -19.54 -4.04
CA ILE A 43 18.20 -19.43 -4.94
C ILE A 43 16.85 -19.52 -4.19
N ALA A 44 16.79 -20.13 -3.00
CA ALA A 44 15.55 -20.21 -2.21
C ALA A 44 15.10 -18.85 -1.64
N LEU A 45 16.03 -17.92 -1.37
CA LEU A 45 15.75 -16.60 -0.81
C LEU A 45 15.04 -15.63 -1.78
N PRO A 46 15.44 -15.48 -3.06
CA PRO A 46 14.73 -14.59 -3.99
C PRO A 46 13.29 -15.05 -4.25
N VAL A 47 13.02 -16.36 -4.23
CA VAL A 47 11.66 -16.90 -4.37
C VAL A 47 10.78 -16.48 -3.20
N THR A 48 11.26 -16.54 -1.96
CA THR A 48 10.50 -16.09 -0.79
C THR A 48 10.29 -14.58 -0.78
N ILE A 49 11.27 -13.81 -1.23
CA ILE A 49 11.16 -12.35 -1.38
C ILE A 49 10.04 -11.99 -2.36
N ILE A 50 10.04 -12.59 -3.55
CA ILE A 50 8.98 -12.35 -4.55
C ILE A 50 7.62 -12.80 -4.01
N ALA A 51 7.55 -13.99 -3.40
CA ALA A 51 6.32 -14.55 -2.87
C ALA A 51 5.68 -13.71 -1.77
N ILE A 52 6.47 -12.93 -1.01
CA ILE A 52 5.96 -12.06 0.06
C ILE A 52 5.72 -10.64 -0.45
N SER A 53 6.58 -10.11 -1.31
CA SER A 53 6.46 -8.74 -1.81
C SER A 53 5.28 -8.54 -2.78
N VAL A 54 4.95 -9.52 -3.61
CA VAL A 54 3.81 -9.45 -4.55
C VAL A 54 2.45 -9.32 -3.83
N PRO A 55 2.09 -10.20 -2.88
CA PRO A 55 0.83 -10.06 -2.14
C PRO A 55 0.82 -8.82 -1.22
N SER A 56 1.99 -8.39 -0.74
CA SER A 56 2.14 -7.13 0.01
C SER A 56 1.76 -5.92 -0.85
N LEU A 57 2.31 -5.83 -2.07
CA LEU A 57 1.98 -4.80 -3.05
C LEU A 57 0.50 -4.81 -3.42
N TRP A 58 -0.08 -5.99 -3.65
CA TRP A 58 -1.51 -6.15 -3.92
C TRP A 58 -2.37 -5.58 -2.79
N GLY A 59 -1.99 -5.87 -1.56
CA GLY A 59 -2.56 -5.31 -0.33
C GLY A 59 -2.54 -3.79 -0.29
N CYS A 60 -1.35 -3.22 -0.45
CA CYS A 60 -1.13 -1.77 -0.47
C CYS A 60 -1.95 -1.08 -1.57
N TRP A 61 -2.07 -1.71 -2.74
CA TRP A 61 -2.90 -1.20 -3.83
C TRP A 61 -4.39 -1.20 -3.47
N LYS A 62 -4.89 -2.29 -2.86
CA LYS A 62 -6.28 -2.39 -2.40
C LYS A 62 -6.61 -1.34 -1.34
N SER A 63 -5.74 -1.14 -0.35
CA SER A 63 -5.93 -0.11 0.68
C SER A 63 -5.95 1.29 0.09
N TYR A 64 -5.06 1.56 -0.87
CA TYR A 64 -4.98 2.85 -1.53
C TYR A 64 -6.22 3.13 -2.39
N ALA A 65 -6.68 2.14 -3.16
CA ALA A 65 -7.91 2.25 -3.93
C ALA A 65 -9.12 2.51 -3.02
N ALA A 66 -9.17 1.91 -1.84
CA ALA A 66 -10.20 2.17 -0.84
C ALA A 66 -10.14 3.62 -0.30
N ALA A 67 -8.94 4.17 -0.11
CA ALA A 67 -8.74 5.55 0.35
C ALA A 67 -9.18 6.60 -0.68
N MET A 68 -9.00 6.31 -1.96
CA MET A 68 -9.36 7.19 -3.07
C MET A 68 -10.81 6.98 -3.56
N ALA A 69 -11.58 6.07 -2.96
CA ALA A 69 -12.97 5.87 -3.35
C ALA A 69 -13.85 7.05 -2.91
N SER A 70 -14.76 7.50 -3.80
CA SER A 70 -15.67 8.64 -3.52
C SER A 70 -16.62 8.38 -2.34
N LYS A 71 -16.89 7.11 -2.04
CA LYS A 71 -17.54 6.66 -0.82
C LYS A 71 -16.53 5.79 -0.06
N PRO A 72 -15.75 6.37 0.88
CA PRO A 72 -14.77 5.61 1.63
C PRO A 72 -15.51 4.58 2.49
N ARG A 73 -15.41 3.31 2.11
CA ARG A 73 -15.83 2.18 2.93
C ARG A 73 -14.56 1.57 3.49
N HIS A 74 -14.51 1.38 4.80
CA HIS A 74 -13.42 0.66 5.43
C HIS A 74 -13.27 -0.70 4.74
N PRO A 75 -12.07 -1.08 4.27
CA PRO A 75 -11.85 -2.40 3.71
C PRO A 75 -12.06 -3.42 4.82
N ARG A 76 -13.23 -4.07 4.82
CA ARG A 76 -13.60 -5.11 5.80
C ARG A 76 -12.71 -6.36 5.67
N ASP A 77 -11.93 -6.46 4.61
CA ASP A 77 -10.97 -7.54 4.38
C ASP A 77 -9.76 -7.40 5.31
N TRP A 78 -9.74 -8.17 6.40
CA TRP A 78 -8.57 -8.34 7.29
C TRP A 78 -7.28 -8.65 6.52
N ARG A 79 -7.41 -9.33 5.37
CA ARG A 79 -6.30 -9.66 4.46
C ARG A 79 -5.56 -8.41 3.96
N VAL A 80 -6.26 -7.30 3.72
CA VAL A 80 -5.67 -6.03 3.25
C VAL A 80 -4.85 -5.38 4.38
N ILE A 81 -5.38 -5.38 5.60
CA ILE A 81 -4.69 -4.86 6.77
C ILE A 81 -3.44 -5.71 7.06
N ALA A 82 -3.59 -7.04 7.04
CA ALA A 82 -2.48 -7.97 7.22
C ALA A 82 -1.37 -7.76 6.17
N SER A 83 -1.72 -7.57 4.90
CA SER A 83 -0.72 -7.30 3.85
C SER A 83 0.01 -5.98 4.03
N VAL A 84 -0.64 -4.93 4.56
CA VAL A 84 0.02 -3.65 4.84
C VAL A 84 0.97 -3.77 6.04
N ILE A 85 0.57 -4.50 7.08
CA ILE A 85 1.42 -4.80 8.23
C ILE A 85 2.64 -5.60 7.76
N VAL A 86 2.42 -6.67 7.00
CA VAL A 86 3.50 -7.48 6.43
C VAL A 86 4.42 -6.61 5.57
N ALA A 87 3.89 -5.77 4.67
CA ALA A 87 4.70 -4.85 3.86
C ALA A 87 5.59 -3.93 4.71
N THR A 88 5.06 -3.43 5.83
CA THR A 88 5.77 -2.53 6.74
C THR A 88 6.90 -3.25 7.49
N PHE A 89 6.64 -4.45 8.01
CA PHE A 89 7.65 -5.23 8.73
C PHE A 89 8.64 -5.93 7.78
N TRP A 90 8.25 -6.20 6.53
CA TRP A 90 9.09 -6.88 5.54
C TRP A 90 10.35 -6.09 5.15
N ALA A 91 10.35 -4.78 5.40
CA ALA A 91 11.53 -3.94 5.22
C ALA A 91 12.71 -4.35 6.11
N PHE A 92 12.44 -4.85 7.33
CA PHE A 92 13.48 -5.21 8.29
C PHE A 92 14.29 -6.45 7.86
N PRO A 93 13.67 -7.59 7.50
CA PRO A 93 14.39 -8.73 6.93
C PRO A 93 15.17 -8.38 5.67
N CYS A 94 14.58 -7.55 4.78
CA CYS A 94 15.23 -7.12 3.54
C CYS A 94 16.50 -6.29 3.81
N SER A 95 16.44 -5.36 4.76
CA SER A 95 17.61 -4.56 5.16
C SER A 95 18.66 -5.41 5.89
N ALA A 96 18.23 -6.31 6.78
CA ALA A 96 19.15 -7.22 7.48
C ALA A 96 19.92 -8.15 6.52
N ALA A 97 19.28 -8.59 5.43
CA ALA A 97 19.93 -9.38 4.37
C ALA A 97 21.05 -8.60 3.64
N MET A 98 21.01 -7.27 3.67
CA MET A 98 22.00 -6.37 3.05
C MET A 98 22.70 -5.53 4.12
N SER A 99 23.14 -6.18 5.20
CA SER A 99 23.97 -5.58 6.24
C SER A 99 23.39 -4.31 6.89
N TRP A 100 22.06 -4.27 7.07
CA TRP A 100 21.36 -3.13 7.64
C TRP A 100 21.45 -1.83 6.82
N ASP A 101 21.50 -1.94 5.49
CA ASP A 101 21.46 -0.77 4.62
C ASP A 101 20.14 -0.02 4.80
N LEU A 102 20.27 1.24 5.24
CA LEU A 102 19.18 2.19 5.46
C LEU A 102 18.42 2.49 4.16
N THR A 103 19.11 2.51 3.02
CA THR A 103 18.53 2.79 1.71
C THR A 103 17.48 1.74 1.37
N ILE A 104 17.81 0.47 1.59
CA ILE A 104 16.91 -0.67 1.35
C ILE A 104 15.79 -0.69 2.39
N LEU A 105 16.09 -0.38 3.65
CA LEU A 105 15.09 -0.25 4.69
C LEU A 105 14.01 0.77 4.29
N PHE A 106 14.39 1.99 3.93
CA PHE A 106 13.43 3.04 3.55
C PHE A 106 12.68 2.71 2.26
N THR A 107 13.37 2.12 1.27
CA THR A 107 12.78 1.72 -0.01
C THR A 107 11.64 0.72 0.17
N PHE A 108 11.82 -0.27 1.05
CA PHE A 108 10.80 -1.29 1.32
C PHE A 108 9.75 -0.83 2.34
N LEU A 109 10.10 0.07 3.27
CA LEU A 109 9.21 0.57 4.30
C LEU A 109 8.18 1.59 3.75
N MET A 110 8.61 2.45 2.82
CA MET A 110 7.78 3.52 2.25
C MET A 110 6.40 3.07 1.75
N PRO A 111 6.27 2.01 0.91
CA PRO A 111 4.96 1.58 0.42
C PRO A 111 4.04 1.07 1.54
N GLY A 112 4.58 0.33 2.51
CA GLY A 112 3.82 -0.15 3.67
C GLY A 112 3.33 1.00 4.55
N LEU A 113 4.22 1.94 4.87
CA LEU A 113 3.88 3.13 5.67
C LEU A 113 2.84 4.01 4.97
N THR A 114 3.02 4.25 3.66
CA THR A 114 2.08 5.03 2.84
C THR A 114 0.70 4.38 2.85
N ALA A 115 0.63 3.06 2.65
CA ALA A 115 -0.63 2.32 2.68
C ALA A 115 -1.29 2.35 4.07
N ALA A 116 -0.51 2.27 5.15
CA ALA A 116 -1.00 2.36 6.52
C ALA A 116 -1.62 3.74 6.82
N ILE A 117 -0.92 4.83 6.44
CA ILE A 117 -1.44 6.20 6.59
C ILE A 117 -2.75 6.36 5.80
N MET A 118 -2.80 5.84 4.57
CA MET A 118 -4.00 5.91 3.74
C MET A 118 -5.15 5.10 4.33
N LEU A 119 -4.91 3.92 4.91
CA LEU A 119 -5.93 3.18 5.66
C LEU A 119 -6.46 3.99 6.84
N ALA A 120 -5.58 4.58 7.63
CA ALA A 120 -5.97 5.41 8.79
C ALA A 120 -6.82 6.62 8.35
N VAL A 121 -6.43 7.32 7.29
CA VAL A 121 -7.22 8.43 6.72
C VAL A 121 -8.58 7.94 6.21
N THR A 122 -8.62 6.75 5.61
CA THR A 122 -9.87 6.13 5.12
C THR A 122 -10.81 5.81 6.28
N GLU A 123 -10.29 5.25 7.37
CA GLU A 123 -11.06 5.00 8.59
C GLU A 123 -11.61 6.28 9.21
N CYS A 124 -10.79 7.32 9.31
CA CYS A 124 -11.20 8.63 9.81
C CYS A 124 -12.33 9.23 8.94
N ARG A 125 -12.22 9.15 7.61
CA ARG A 125 -13.27 9.61 6.69
C ARG A 125 -14.54 8.76 6.77
N ALA A 126 -14.40 7.44 6.89
CA ALA A 126 -15.53 6.52 7.02
C ALA A 126 -16.31 6.78 8.33
N ARG A 127 -15.62 6.98 9.45
CA ARG A 127 -16.24 7.35 10.74
C ARG A 127 -16.96 8.70 10.65
N ARG A 128 -16.33 9.71 10.04
CA ARG A 128 -16.92 11.04 9.89
C ARG A 128 -18.17 11.04 8.99
N ASN A 129 -18.17 10.28 7.89
CA ASN A 129 -19.36 10.09 7.05
C ASN A 129 -20.47 9.31 7.77
N GLY A 130 -20.12 8.31 8.58
CA GLY A 130 -21.08 7.58 9.41
C GLY A 130 -21.73 8.45 10.48
N GLN A 131 -20.98 9.39 11.08
CA GLN A 131 -21.52 10.38 12.00
C GLN A 131 -22.42 11.40 11.30
N ASN A 132 -22.01 11.97 10.16
CA ASN A 132 -22.85 12.91 9.41
C ASN A 132 -24.16 12.26 8.90
N GLY A 133 -24.12 10.98 8.51
CA GLY A 133 -25.33 10.22 8.15
C GLY A 133 -26.25 9.94 9.33
N LYS A 134 -25.71 9.90 10.56
CA LYS A 134 -26.50 9.75 11.80
C LYS A 134 -27.13 11.07 12.25
N VAL A 135 -26.42 12.19 12.09
CA VAL A 135 -26.91 13.54 12.45
C VAL A 135 -28.03 13.99 11.52
N THR A 136 -28.00 13.59 10.25
CA THR A 136 -29.07 13.86 9.26
C THR A 136 -30.27 12.93 9.36
N ALA A 137 -30.21 11.92 10.24
CA ALA A 137 -31.29 10.96 10.48
C ALA A 137 -32.05 11.22 11.80
N ILE A 138 -31.85 12.40 12.42
CA ILE A 138 -32.68 12.86 13.53
C ILE A 138 -34.01 13.32 12.90
N PRO A 139 -35.14 12.63 13.13
CA PRO A 139 -36.44 13.11 12.67
C PRO A 139 -36.85 14.34 13.49
N ASP A 140 -37.44 15.32 12.81
CA ASP A 140 -38.10 16.49 13.40
C ASP A 140 -39.24 16.10 14.35
#